data_AF-A0A091DDR7-F1
#
_entry.id   AF-A0A091DDR7-F1
#
_cell.length_a   1.000
_cell.length_b   1.000
_cell.length_c   1.000
_cell.angle_alpha   90.00
_cell.angle_beta   90.00
_cell.angle_gamma   90.00
#
_symmetry.space_group_name_H-M   'P 1'
#
loop_
_entity.id
_entity.type
_entity.pdbx_description
1 polymer ?
#
loop_
_entity_poly.entity_id
_entity_poly.type
_entity_poly.pdbx_seq_one_letter_code
_entity_poly.pdbx_strand_id
1 'polypeptide(L)'
;MEPAGPCGFCPAGEAQPARYTCPRCNVPYCSLNCYREHGTCAEAFYRDQVLGELRGRSASPSRLAGALRRLRQQRETEDVPGEMGLALGAQQVFASAEEALQAAAHVLEAGEHPPGPLGTRGAMQESARILWGEDAADRKGYTLAALGHLAQTLGRARKQALAQEERNRLYRARKKCQFLLAWTNENEAVLMPLALDCTMAYRAHAVAAEEVAALTEEMERLWGGPVPPAPKTLIEELPG
;
A
#
# COMPACT_ATOMS: atom_id res chain seq x y z
N MET A 1 -14.96 38.24 -6.37
CA MET A 1 -13.50 38.45 -6.41
C MET A 1 -13.06 38.21 -7.83
N GLU A 2 -12.52 39.23 -8.50
CA GLU A 2 -11.94 39.06 -9.83
C GLU A 2 -10.70 38.14 -9.75
N PRO A 3 -10.47 37.24 -10.72
CA PRO A 3 -9.35 36.31 -10.66
C PRO A 3 -8.02 37.07 -10.75
N ALA A 4 -7.07 36.74 -9.87
CA ALA A 4 -5.76 37.38 -9.73
C ALA A 4 -4.77 37.07 -10.89
N GLY A 5 -5.26 36.75 -12.08
CA GLY A 5 -4.48 36.31 -13.25
C GLY A 5 -4.38 34.78 -13.42
N PRO A 6 -3.64 34.29 -14.41
CA PRO A 6 -3.44 32.86 -14.64
C PRO A 6 -2.52 32.24 -13.57
N CYS A 7 -2.76 30.97 -13.24
CA CYS A 7 -1.92 30.20 -12.33
C CYS A 7 -0.51 30.00 -12.92
N GLY A 8 0.52 30.35 -12.14
CA GLY A 8 1.92 30.22 -12.57
C GLY A 8 2.51 28.81 -12.50
N PHE A 9 1.76 27.82 -11.99
CA PHE A 9 2.26 26.48 -11.69
C PHE A 9 1.44 25.36 -12.37
N CYS A 10 0.59 25.72 -13.33
CA CYS A 10 -0.04 24.73 -14.20
C CYS A 10 0.95 24.21 -15.25
N PRO A 11 0.77 22.98 -15.77
CA PRO A 11 1.51 22.48 -16.92
C PRO A 11 1.40 23.43 -18.13
N ALA A 12 2.44 23.46 -18.96
CA ALA A 12 2.45 24.29 -20.17
C ALA A 12 1.27 23.91 -21.09
N GLY A 13 0.39 24.87 -21.36
CA GLY A 13 -0.82 24.67 -22.17
C GLY A 13 -2.13 24.45 -21.39
N GLU A 14 -2.07 24.32 -20.06
CA GLU A 14 -3.23 24.03 -19.20
C GLU A 14 -3.45 25.10 -18.11
N ALA A 15 -3.07 26.35 -18.39
CA ALA A 15 -3.15 27.44 -17.42
C ALA A 15 -4.60 27.72 -17.00
N GLN A 16 -4.92 27.46 -15.74
CA GLN A 16 -6.23 27.76 -15.16
C GLN A 16 -6.25 29.16 -14.51
N PRO A 17 -7.42 29.82 -14.43
CA PRO A 17 -7.55 31.07 -13.68
C PRO A 17 -7.24 30.82 -12.20
N ALA A 18 -6.42 31.68 -11.61
CA ALA A 18 -6.06 31.56 -10.21
C ALA A 18 -7.25 31.87 -9.31
N ARG A 19 -7.43 31.01 -8.30
CA ARG A 19 -8.50 31.11 -7.29
C ARG A 19 -7.97 31.65 -5.97
N TYR A 20 -6.65 31.56 -5.78
CA TYR A 20 -5.97 31.87 -4.53
C TYR A 20 -4.64 32.57 -4.83
N THR A 21 -4.11 33.22 -3.80
CA THR A 21 -2.84 33.95 -3.89
C THR A 21 -1.99 33.61 -2.68
N CYS A 22 -0.72 33.30 -2.89
CA CYS A 22 0.16 32.94 -1.79
C CYS A 22 0.41 34.15 -0.88
N PRO A 23 0.15 34.07 0.44
CA PRO A 23 0.30 35.22 1.34
C PRO A 23 1.75 35.65 1.58
N ARG A 24 2.75 34.85 1.16
CA ARG A 24 4.17 35.13 1.37
C ARG A 24 4.83 35.87 0.21
N CYS A 25 4.48 35.52 -1.02
CA CYS A 25 5.10 36.07 -2.23
C CYS A 25 4.08 36.61 -3.23
N ASN A 26 2.79 36.57 -2.88
CA ASN A 26 1.68 37.06 -3.69
C ASN A 26 1.50 36.37 -5.06
N VAL A 27 2.08 35.19 -5.27
CA VAL A 27 1.95 34.46 -6.54
C VAL A 27 0.57 33.79 -6.64
N PRO A 28 -0.16 33.98 -7.76
CA PRO A 28 -1.48 33.41 -7.97
C PRO A 28 -1.43 31.91 -8.32
N TYR A 29 -2.34 31.11 -7.76
CA TYR A 29 -2.47 29.67 -8.00
C TYR A 29 -3.94 29.20 -8.08
N CYS A 30 -4.20 28.12 -8.83
CA CYS A 30 -5.56 27.61 -9.05
C CYS A 30 -6.00 26.53 -8.06
N SER A 31 -5.06 25.75 -7.51
CA SER A 31 -5.34 24.57 -6.68
C SER A 31 -4.24 24.31 -5.65
N LEU A 32 -4.55 23.47 -4.65
CA LEU A 32 -3.56 23.04 -3.66
C LEU A 32 -2.36 22.32 -4.30
N ASN A 33 -2.58 21.60 -5.41
CA ASN A 33 -1.50 20.94 -6.13
C ASN A 33 -0.50 21.96 -6.71
N CYS A 34 -1.02 22.99 -7.39
CA CYS A 34 -0.20 24.10 -7.88
C CYS A 34 0.45 24.90 -6.73
N TYR A 35 -0.19 24.96 -5.56
CA TYR A 35 0.44 25.50 -4.37
C TYR A 35 1.59 24.63 -3.85
N ARG A 36 1.58 23.30 -4.02
CA ARG A 36 2.71 22.42 -3.64
C ARG A 36 3.88 22.55 -4.61
N GLU A 37 3.60 22.62 -5.91
CA GLU A 37 4.60 22.84 -6.97
C GLU A 37 5.27 24.24 -6.89
N HIS A 38 4.64 25.17 -6.17
CA HIS A 38 5.22 26.47 -5.82
C HIS A 38 6.49 26.38 -4.95
N GLY A 39 6.80 25.19 -4.40
CA GLY A 39 8.10 24.92 -3.79
C GLY A 39 8.31 25.62 -2.44
N THR A 40 9.26 26.55 -2.37
CA THR A 40 9.82 27.06 -1.12
C THR A 40 8.80 27.69 -0.16
N CYS A 41 7.80 28.42 -0.69
CA CYS A 41 6.74 29.01 0.13
C CYS A 41 5.79 27.95 0.70
N ALA A 42 5.57 26.85 -0.04
CA ALA A 42 4.74 25.74 0.39
C ALA A 42 5.47 24.91 1.45
N GLU A 43 6.74 24.58 1.22
CA GLU A 43 7.59 23.86 2.17
C GLU A 43 7.72 24.62 3.49
N ALA A 44 7.93 25.93 3.44
CA ALA A 44 8.04 26.74 4.64
C ALA A 44 6.72 26.83 5.41
N PHE A 45 5.57 26.89 4.72
CA PHE A 45 4.26 26.80 5.36
C PHE A 45 4.04 25.45 6.06
N TYR A 46 4.33 24.33 5.38
CA TYR A 46 4.20 23.00 5.99
C TYR A 46 5.18 22.80 7.15
N ARG A 47 6.41 23.29 7.03
CA ARG A 47 7.40 23.26 8.10
C ARG A 47 6.92 24.05 9.31
N ASP A 48 6.39 25.25 9.12
CA ASP A 48 5.87 26.07 10.21
C ASP A 48 4.64 25.45 10.87
N GLN A 49 3.79 24.76 10.09
CA GLN A 49 2.66 24.00 10.62
C GLN A 49 3.11 22.81 11.47
N VAL A 50 4.10 22.03 11.00
CA VAL A 50 4.68 20.90 11.74
C VAL A 50 5.41 21.38 13.00
N LEU A 51 6.20 22.45 12.90
CA LEU A 51 6.90 23.03 14.04
C LEU A 51 5.94 23.67 15.04
N GLY A 52 4.83 24.26 14.59
CA GLY A 52 3.77 24.78 15.45
C GLY A 52 3.14 23.69 16.31
N GLU A 53 2.80 22.55 15.69
CA GLU A 53 2.27 21.38 16.39
C GLU A 53 3.29 20.78 17.38
N LEU A 54 4.58 20.74 17.00
CA LEU A 54 5.66 20.24 17.87
C LEU A 54 6.02 21.20 19.02
N ARG A 55 5.83 22.51 18.85
CA ARG A 55 6.04 23.51 19.93
C ARG A 55 4.93 23.47 20.97
N GLY A 56 3.75 22.93 20.64
CA GLY A 56 2.67 22.60 21.57
C GLY A 56 2.98 21.37 22.45
N ARG A 57 4.24 21.17 22.85
CA ARG A 57 4.82 19.98 23.50
C ARG A 57 4.40 19.79 24.96
N SER A 58 3.09 19.94 25.21
CA SER A 58 2.35 19.35 26.31
C SER A 58 0.96 18.90 25.83
N ALA A 59 0.85 18.39 24.60
CA ALA A 59 -0.40 17.87 24.05
C ALA A 59 -0.49 16.35 24.28
N SER A 60 -1.59 15.93 24.93
CA SER A 60 -1.88 14.54 25.27
C SER A 60 -1.93 13.62 24.02
N PRO A 61 -1.63 12.32 24.16
CA PRO A 61 -1.60 11.34 23.06
C PRO A 61 -2.83 11.37 22.14
N SER A 62 -4.01 11.68 22.69
CA SER A 62 -5.27 11.77 21.96
C SER A 62 -5.32 12.94 20.96
N ARG A 63 -4.64 14.06 21.24
CA ARG A 63 -4.58 15.23 20.35
C ARG A 63 -3.61 15.01 19.19
N LEU A 64 -2.48 14.34 19.45
CA LEU A 64 -1.53 13.92 18.42
C LEU A 64 -2.18 12.91 17.46
N ALA A 65 -2.94 11.94 17.98
CA ALA A 65 -3.73 11.01 17.18
C ALA A 65 -4.79 11.73 16.32
N GLY A 66 -5.41 12.79 16.83
CA GLY A 66 -6.33 13.65 16.08
C GLY A 66 -5.66 14.45 14.95
N ALA A 67 -4.48 15.01 15.20
CA ALA A 67 -3.71 15.75 14.20
C ALA A 67 -3.19 14.82 13.09
N LEU A 68 -2.71 13.63 13.44
CA LEU A 68 -2.32 12.59 12.48
C LEU A 68 -3.52 12.11 11.65
N ARG A 69 -4.70 11.94 12.25
CA ARG A 69 -5.93 11.63 11.51
C ARG A 69 -6.34 12.72 10.52
N ARG A 70 -6.19 14.01 10.88
CA ARG A 70 -6.47 15.12 9.97
C ARG A 70 -5.46 15.22 8.81
N LEU A 71 -4.18 14.97 9.08
CA LEU A 71 -3.14 14.88 8.03
C LEU A 71 -3.37 13.68 7.09
N ARG A 72 -3.96 12.59 7.59
CA ARG A 72 -4.40 11.44 6.79
C ARG A 72 -5.64 11.75 5.95
N GLN A 73 -6.67 12.36 6.54
CA GLN A 73 -7.89 12.77 5.82
C GLN A 73 -7.64 13.84 4.74
N GLN A 74 -6.68 14.75 4.95
CA GLN A 74 -6.25 15.70 3.92
C GLN A 74 -5.44 15.06 2.77
N ARG A 75 -5.07 13.77 2.88
CA ARG A 75 -4.51 12.94 1.81
C ARG A 75 -5.54 12.00 1.17
N GLU A 76 -6.69 11.76 1.82
CA GLU A 76 -7.75 10.84 1.39
C GLU A 76 -8.76 11.47 0.40
N THR A 77 -8.76 12.78 0.18
CA THR A 77 -9.62 13.41 -0.85
C THR A 77 -9.14 13.19 -2.30
N GLU A 78 -8.23 12.24 -2.52
CA GLU A 78 -7.67 11.88 -3.83
C GLU A 78 -7.99 10.41 -4.19
N ASP A 79 -9.24 9.97 -4.00
CA ASP A 79 -9.67 8.66 -4.53
C ASP A 79 -10.79 8.80 -5.55
N VAL A 80 -10.51 8.37 -6.78
CA VAL A 80 -11.49 7.99 -7.80
C VAL A 80 -11.39 6.47 -7.89
N PRO A 81 -12.50 5.73 -7.74
CA PRO A 81 -12.45 4.27 -7.74
C PRO A 81 -12.20 3.75 -9.17
N GLY A 82 -11.20 2.87 -9.32
CA GLY A 82 -10.79 2.31 -10.60
C GLY A 82 -9.51 1.46 -10.52
N GLU A 83 -9.68 0.27 -9.94
CA GLU A 83 -8.90 -0.98 -9.94
C GLU A 83 -7.51 -1.12 -10.62
N MET A 84 -6.78 -2.09 -10.04
CA MET A 84 -5.60 -2.86 -10.52
C MET A 84 -4.20 -2.19 -10.46
N GLY A 85 -3.55 -2.35 -9.31
CA GLY A 85 -2.12 -2.04 -9.09
C GLY A 85 -1.67 -2.35 -7.67
N LEU A 86 -1.81 -3.62 -7.28
CA LEU A 86 -1.86 -4.12 -5.91
C LEU A 86 -0.58 -3.87 -5.10
N ALA A 87 -0.78 -3.58 -3.81
CA ALA A 87 0.18 -3.26 -2.74
C ALA A 87 1.06 -1.99 -2.89
N LEU A 88 1.90 -1.87 -3.92
CA LEU A 88 2.85 -0.73 -4.02
C LEU A 88 2.25 0.50 -4.69
N GLY A 89 1.19 0.36 -5.48
CA GLY A 89 0.44 1.49 -6.05
C GLY A 89 -0.58 2.05 -5.06
N ALA A 90 -1.26 1.16 -4.32
CA ALA A 90 -2.27 1.50 -3.31
C ALA A 90 -1.64 2.20 -2.09
N GLN A 91 -2.31 3.22 -1.55
CA GLN A 91 -1.90 3.90 -0.31
C GLN A 91 -2.49 3.20 0.93
N GLN A 92 -2.51 1.87 0.93
CA GLN A 92 -3.05 1.09 2.02
C GLN A 92 -2.10 1.14 3.22
N VAL A 93 -2.67 1.39 4.40
CA VAL A 93 -1.97 1.38 5.68
C VAL A 93 -2.43 0.15 6.44
N PHE A 94 -1.48 -0.66 6.86
CA PHE A 94 -1.73 -1.83 7.70
C PHE A 94 -1.34 -1.51 9.15
N ALA A 95 -2.09 -2.07 10.10
CA ALA A 95 -1.82 -1.94 11.53
C ALA A 95 -0.68 -2.87 11.97
N SER A 96 -0.41 -3.96 11.25
CA SER A 96 0.66 -4.91 11.53
C SER A 96 1.26 -5.55 10.26
N ALA A 97 2.42 -6.19 10.41
CA ALA A 97 3.03 -6.97 9.35
C ALA A 97 2.22 -8.24 9.00
N GLU A 98 1.54 -8.81 9.99
CA GLU A 98 0.60 -9.92 9.79
C GLU A 98 -0.56 -9.53 8.88
N GLU A 99 -1.24 -8.42 9.18
CA GLU A 99 -2.37 -7.92 8.39
C GLU A 99 -1.94 -7.62 6.95
N ALA A 100 -0.77 -6.99 6.78
CA ALA A 100 -0.21 -6.73 5.46
C ALA A 100 0.05 -8.01 4.66
N LEU A 101 0.56 -9.06 5.32
CA LEU A 101 0.87 -10.33 4.67
C LEU A 101 -0.40 -11.12 4.33
N GLN A 102 -1.41 -11.12 5.21
CA GLN A 102 -2.72 -11.72 4.97
C GLN A 102 -3.47 -11.02 3.83
N ALA A 103 -3.45 -9.68 3.79
CA ALA A 103 -4.05 -8.93 2.69
C ALA A 103 -3.37 -9.28 1.34
N ALA A 104 -2.04 -9.41 1.33
CA ALA A 104 -1.32 -9.86 0.14
C ALA A 104 -1.69 -11.30 -0.25
N ALA A 105 -1.85 -12.21 0.72
CA ALA A 105 -2.24 -13.59 0.47
C ALA A 105 -3.65 -13.69 -0.14
N HIS A 106 -4.62 -12.96 0.41
CA HIS A 106 -5.98 -12.92 -0.13
C HIS A 106 -6.04 -12.44 -1.57
N VAL A 107 -5.23 -11.44 -1.94
CA VAL A 107 -5.13 -10.94 -3.31
C VAL A 107 -4.60 -12.03 -4.27
N LEU A 108 -3.62 -12.82 -3.83
CA LEU A 108 -3.07 -13.91 -4.63
C LEU A 108 -4.08 -15.07 -4.78
N GLU A 109 -4.82 -15.38 -3.71
CA GLU A 109 -5.83 -16.44 -3.69
C GLU A 109 -7.09 -16.08 -4.48
N ALA A 110 -7.44 -14.79 -4.59
CA ALA A 110 -8.54 -14.31 -5.41
C ALA A 110 -8.32 -14.59 -6.92
N GLY A 111 -7.11 -14.97 -7.33
CA GLY A 111 -6.83 -15.38 -8.71
C GLY A 111 -6.83 -14.22 -9.70
N GLU A 112 -6.76 -12.97 -9.23
CA GLU A 112 -6.66 -11.77 -10.08
C GLU A 112 -5.40 -11.78 -10.95
N HIS A 113 -4.41 -12.59 -10.58
CA HIS A 113 -3.14 -12.77 -11.28
C HIS A 113 -2.77 -14.25 -11.42
N PRO A 114 -2.06 -14.64 -12.49
CA PRO A 114 -1.55 -15.99 -12.63
C PRO A 114 -0.65 -16.33 -11.42
N PRO A 115 -0.79 -17.53 -10.83
CA PRO A 115 -0.02 -17.90 -9.66
C PRO A 115 1.47 -17.90 -9.98
N GLY A 116 2.25 -17.25 -9.12
CA GLY A 116 3.70 -17.32 -9.20
C GLY A 116 4.23 -18.73 -8.91
N PRO A 117 5.49 -19.03 -9.27
CA PRO A 117 6.07 -20.38 -9.11
C PRO A 117 6.13 -20.85 -7.64
N LEU A 118 6.03 -19.93 -6.68
CA LEU A 118 6.04 -20.22 -5.25
C LEU A 118 4.63 -20.43 -4.67
N GLY A 119 3.58 -20.09 -5.42
CA GLY A 119 2.22 -19.94 -4.88
C GLY A 119 2.13 -18.92 -3.76
N THR A 120 0.94 -18.81 -3.14
CA THR A 120 0.68 -17.88 -2.02
C THR A 120 1.55 -18.20 -0.80
N ARG A 121 1.51 -19.46 -0.36
CA ARG A 121 2.25 -19.95 0.82
C ARG A 121 3.76 -19.73 0.68
N GLY A 122 4.33 -20.04 -0.48
CA GLY A 122 5.76 -19.83 -0.72
C GLY A 122 6.13 -18.35 -0.80
N ALA A 123 5.28 -17.50 -1.39
CA ALA A 123 5.51 -16.05 -1.40
C ALA A 123 5.54 -15.45 0.02
N MET A 124 4.64 -15.89 0.91
CA MET A 124 4.66 -15.48 2.32
C MET A 124 5.93 -15.94 3.04
N GLN A 125 6.34 -17.19 2.82
CA GLN A 125 7.57 -17.74 3.41
C GLN A 125 8.81 -16.97 2.96
N GLU A 126 8.95 -16.70 1.66
CA GLU A 126 10.09 -15.96 1.13
C GLU A 126 10.12 -14.50 1.61
N SER A 127 8.96 -13.89 1.82
CA SER A 127 8.87 -12.55 2.42
C SER A 127 9.50 -12.52 3.81
N ALA A 128 9.22 -13.53 4.65
CA ALA A 128 9.83 -13.68 5.97
C ALA A 128 11.34 -13.95 5.87
N ARG A 129 11.78 -14.82 4.94
CA ARG A 129 13.21 -15.14 4.74
C ARG A 129 14.03 -13.93 4.28
N ILE A 130 13.49 -13.12 3.36
CA ILE A 130 14.16 -11.90 2.87
C ILE A 130 14.39 -10.89 4.01
N LEU A 131 13.43 -10.79 4.94
CA LEU A 131 13.55 -9.93 6.13
C LEU A 131 14.50 -10.51 7.18
N TRP A 132 14.55 -11.84 7.28
CA TRP A 132 15.44 -12.53 8.22
C TRP A 132 16.92 -12.40 7.83
N GLY A 133 17.22 -12.49 6.53
CA GLY A 133 18.60 -12.53 6.03
C GLY A 133 19.28 -13.89 6.26
N GLU A 134 20.58 -13.95 5.98
CA GLU A 134 21.37 -15.20 6.07
C GLU A 134 22.01 -15.38 7.45
N ASP A 135 22.58 -14.32 8.02
CA ASP A 135 23.21 -14.34 9.34
C ASP A 135 23.04 -13.01 10.10
N ALA A 136 23.54 -12.97 11.33
CA ALA A 136 23.47 -11.77 12.16
C ALA A 136 24.39 -10.64 11.70
N ALA A 137 25.35 -10.91 10.80
CA ALA A 137 26.31 -9.95 10.29
C ALA A 137 25.78 -9.20 9.06
N ASP A 138 24.88 -9.81 8.27
CA ASP A 138 24.22 -9.18 7.12
C ASP A 138 22.69 -9.41 7.08
N ARG A 139 21.97 -8.85 8.05
CA ARG A 139 20.51 -8.95 8.13
C ARG A 139 19.80 -8.16 7.05
N LYS A 140 20.35 -6.99 6.67
CA LYS A 140 19.71 -6.11 5.70
C LYS A 140 20.08 -6.40 4.25
N GLY A 141 21.16 -7.12 3.97
CA GLY A 141 21.65 -7.37 2.61
C GLY A 141 20.60 -7.99 1.70
N TYR A 142 19.87 -9.00 2.19
CA TYR A 142 18.80 -9.66 1.43
C TYR A 142 17.63 -8.73 1.16
N THR A 143 17.18 -7.97 2.18
CA THR A 143 16.11 -6.98 2.03
C THR A 143 16.51 -5.87 1.04
N LEU A 144 17.75 -5.37 1.13
CA LEU A 144 18.28 -4.35 0.22
C LEU A 144 18.40 -4.89 -1.21
N ALA A 145 18.89 -6.12 -1.39
CA ALA A 145 18.99 -6.75 -2.70
C ALA A 145 17.61 -6.94 -3.34
N ALA A 146 16.63 -7.43 -2.57
CA ALA A 146 15.26 -7.62 -3.02
C ALA A 146 14.59 -6.30 -3.45
N LEU A 147 14.64 -5.27 -2.60
CA LEU A 147 14.08 -3.95 -2.91
C LEU A 147 14.82 -3.27 -4.09
N GLY A 148 16.14 -3.45 -4.18
CA GLY A 148 16.97 -2.97 -5.28
C GLY A 148 16.58 -3.59 -6.61
N HIS A 149 16.44 -4.92 -6.64
CA HIS A 149 15.98 -5.64 -7.82
C HIS A 149 14.57 -5.20 -8.21
N LEU A 150 13.64 -5.09 -7.25
CA LEU A 150 12.27 -4.64 -7.51
C LEU A 150 12.23 -3.22 -8.09
N ALA A 151 13.01 -2.29 -7.54
CA ALA A 151 13.09 -0.91 -8.04
C ALA A 151 13.63 -0.85 -9.49
N GLN A 152 14.58 -1.71 -9.84
CA GLN A 152 15.09 -1.83 -11.21
C GLN A 152 14.04 -2.40 -12.16
N THR A 153 13.38 -3.49 -11.76
CA THR A 153 12.34 -4.15 -12.55
C THR A 153 11.15 -3.22 -12.82
N LEU A 154 10.64 -2.54 -11.80
CA LEU A 154 9.60 -1.50 -11.96
C LEU A 154 10.06 -0.36 -12.88
N GLY A 155 11.35 -0.03 -12.81
CA GLY A 155 11.99 0.93 -13.70
C GLY A 155 11.97 0.53 -15.18
N ARG A 156 12.26 -0.75 -15.47
CA ARG A 156 12.23 -1.31 -16.82
C ARG A 156 10.79 -1.41 -17.33
N ALA A 157 9.88 -1.94 -16.50
CA ALA A 157 8.45 -2.03 -16.81
C ALA A 157 7.86 -0.65 -17.15
N ARG A 158 8.20 0.40 -16.38
CA ARG A 158 7.73 1.77 -16.65
C ARG A 158 8.15 2.28 -18.03
N LYS A 159 9.33 1.90 -18.52
CA LYS A 159 9.81 2.30 -19.86
C LYS A 159 9.03 1.60 -20.98
N GLN A 160 8.45 0.44 -20.69
CA GLN A 160 7.69 -0.38 -21.64
C GLN A 160 6.18 -0.11 -21.58
N ALA A 161 5.69 0.44 -20.47
CA ALA A 161 4.28 0.76 -20.29
C ALA A 161 3.78 1.82 -21.31
N LEU A 162 2.69 1.48 -21.99
CA LEU A 162 2.09 2.32 -23.04
C LEU A 162 1.15 3.38 -22.46
N ALA A 163 0.38 3.02 -21.42
CA ALA A 163 -0.57 3.92 -20.79
C ALA A 163 0.12 4.89 -19.81
N GLN A 164 -0.28 6.16 -19.81
CA GLN A 164 0.26 7.16 -18.86
C GLN A 164 -0.09 6.83 -17.41
N GLU A 165 -1.29 6.32 -17.16
CA GLU A 165 -1.74 5.92 -15.83
C GLU A 165 -0.87 4.77 -15.27
N GLU A 166 -0.62 3.75 -16.08
CA GLU A 166 0.27 2.65 -15.74
C GLU A 166 1.70 3.12 -15.47
N ARG A 167 2.24 4.02 -16.32
CA ARG A 167 3.55 4.65 -16.11
C ARG A 167 3.62 5.41 -14.78
N ASN A 168 2.55 6.12 -14.40
CA ASN A 168 2.47 6.83 -13.13
C ASN A 168 2.39 5.87 -11.94
N ARG A 169 1.61 4.79 -12.05
CA ARG A 169 1.53 3.72 -11.02
C ARG A 169 2.90 3.07 -10.80
N LEU A 170 3.58 2.66 -11.86
CA LEU A 170 4.92 2.05 -11.80
C LEU A 170 5.99 3.01 -11.26
N TYR A 171 5.89 4.31 -11.58
CA TYR A 171 6.75 5.33 -10.99
C TYR A 171 6.58 5.41 -9.47
N ARG A 172 5.34 5.51 -8.97
CA ARG A 172 5.06 5.58 -7.53
C ARG A 172 5.54 4.33 -6.81
N ALA A 173 5.27 3.15 -7.35
CA ALA A 173 5.75 1.88 -6.79
C ALA A 173 7.29 1.84 -6.70
N ARG A 174 7.99 2.27 -7.76
CA ARG A 174 9.46 2.36 -7.76
C ARG A 174 9.96 3.35 -6.70
N LYS A 175 9.34 4.52 -6.56
CA LYS A 175 9.73 5.52 -5.55
C LYS A 175 9.54 4.98 -4.14
N LYS A 176 8.48 4.20 -3.86
CA LYS A 176 8.31 3.50 -2.59
C LYS A 176 9.45 2.50 -2.33
N CYS A 177 9.84 1.70 -3.32
CA CYS A 177 10.99 0.78 -3.16
C CYS A 177 12.29 1.54 -2.85
N GLN A 178 12.53 2.67 -3.52
CA GLN A 178 13.70 3.52 -3.26
C GLN A 178 13.68 4.15 -1.87
N PHE A 179 12.50 4.58 -1.40
CA PHE A 179 12.32 5.04 -0.03
C PHE A 179 12.61 3.92 0.96
N LEU A 180 12.05 2.73 0.75
CA LEU A 180 12.28 1.57 1.62
C LEU A 180 13.75 1.14 1.64
N LEU A 181 14.48 1.24 0.53
CA LEU A 181 15.94 1.02 0.51
C LEU A 181 16.69 1.95 1.47
N ALA A 182 16.41 3.24 1.41
CA ALA A 182 17.02 4.23 2.30
C ALA A 182 16.59 3.98 3.76
N TRP A 183 15.29 3.74 3.98
CA TRP A 183 14.73 3.47 5.29
C TRP A 183 15.34 2.21 5.93
N THR A 184 15.49 1.11 5.18
CA THR A 184 16.10 -0.13 5.67
C THR A 184 17.55 0.07 6.09
N ASN A 185 18.31 0.90 5.37
CA ASN A 185 19.69 1.21 5.75
C ASN A 185 19.77 1.90 7.12
N GLU A 186 18.78 2.74 7.45
CA GLU A 186 18.70 3.49 8.70
C GLU A 186 17.99 2.73 9.84
N ASN A 187 17.19 1.70 9.52
CA ASN A 187 16.28 1.03 10.45
C ASN A 187 16.50 -0.50 10.51
N GLU A 188 17.74 -0.95 10.33
CA GLU A 188 18.10 -2.39 10.29
C GLU A 188 17.58 -3.20 11.48
N ALA A 189 17.57 -2.61 12.68
CA ALA A 189 17.09 -3.28 13.90
C ALA A 189 15.61 -3.72 13.83
N VAL A 190 14.81 -3.10 12.95
CA VAL A 190 13.38 -3.39 12.79
C VAL A 190 13.14 -4.65 11.92
N LEU A 191 14.12 -5.07 11.12
CA LEU A 191 13.98 -6.21 10.22
C LEU A 191 13.73 -7.53 10.97
N MET A 192 14.42 -7.75 12.08
CA MET A 192 14.29 -8.99 12.85
C MET A 192 12.89 -9.14 13.49
N PRO A 193 12.34 -8.13 14.20
CA PRO A 193 10.93 -8.17 14.62
C PRO A 193 9.96 -8.42 13.46
N LEU A 194 10.10 -7.71 12.33
CA LEU A 194 9.24 -7.91 11.16
C LEU A 194 9.35 -9.33 10.59
N ALA A 195 10.55 -9.90 10.54
CA ALA A 195 10.77 -11.26 10.06
C ALA A 195 10.08 -12.28 10.96
N LEU A 196 10.08 -12.07 12.28
CA LEU A 196 9.36 -12.92 13.24
C LEU A 196 7.86 -12.82 13.05
N ASP A 197 7.32 -11.60 12.94
CA ASP A 197 5.89 -11.38 12.71
C ASP A 197 5.43 -12.04 11.40
N CYS A 198 6.19 -11.86 10.30
CA CYS A 198 5.90 -12.51 9.03
C CYS A 198 6.02 -14.04 9.12
N THR A 199 7.00 -14.56 9.87
CA THR A 199 7.16 -16.01 10.08
C THR A 199 5.97 -16.59 10.83
N MET A 200 5.49 -15.90 11.88
CA MET A 200 4.32 -16.32 12.64
C MET A 200 3.06 -16.30 11.78
N ALA A 201 2.84 -15.20 11.05
CA ALA A 201 1.70 -15.05 10.14
C ALA A 201 1.68 -16.14 9.05
N TYR A 202 2.82 -16.42 8.43
CA TYR A 202 2.97 -17.51 7.45
C TYR A 202 2.67 -18.88 8.07
N ARG A 203 3.19 -19.18 9.27
CA ARG A 203 2.94 -20.47 9.93
C ARG A 203 1.46 -20.62 10.29
N ALA A 204 0.83 -19.56 10.78
CA ALA A 204 -0.61 -19.57 11.07
C ALA A 204 -1.44 -19.81 9.81
N HIS A 205 -1.10 -19.15 8.70
CA HIS A 205 -1.74 -19.39 7.40
C HIS A 205 -1.54 -20.83 6.91
N ALA A 206 -0.34 -21.39 7.07
CA ALA A 206 -0.06 -22.78 6.71
C ALA A 206 -0.89 -23.79 7.51
N VAL A 207 -1.02 -23.59 8.83
CA VAL A 207 -1.86 -24.43 9.70
C VAL A 207 -3.33 -24.32 9.29
N ALA A 208 -3.84 -23.11 9.09
CA ALA A 208 -5.22 -22.91 8.65
C ALA A 208 -5.51 -23.56 7.29
N ALA A 209 -4.55 -23.48 6.34
CA ALA A 209 -4.68 -24.14 5.04
C ALA A 209 -4.70 -25.67 5.16
N GLU A 210 -3.89 -26.25 6.05
CA GLU A 210 -3.88 -27.68 6.34
C GLU A 210 -5.19 -28.15 7.00
N GLU A 211 -5.74 -27.36 7.94
CA GLU A 211 -7.04 -27.62 8.55
C GLU A 211 -8.18 -27.56 7.52
N VAL A 212 -8.20 -26.54 6.66
CA VAL A 212 -9.19 -26.43 5.58
C VAL A 212 -9.09 -27.61 4.62
N ALA A 213 -7.87 -28.03 4.25
CA ALA A 213 -7.67 -29.19 3.38
C ALA A 213 -8.20 -30.49 4.02
N ALA A 214 -7.91 -30.71 5.31
CA ALA A 214 -8.39 -31.87 6.05
C ALA A 214 -9.92 -31.91 6.18
N LEU A 215 -10.54 -30.76 6.50
CA LEU A 215 -12.00 -30.63 6.53
C LEU A 215 -12.63 -30.84 5.15
N THR A 216 -11.99 -30.33 4.10
CA THR A 216 -12.45 -30.52 2.72
C THR A 216 -12.44 -32.01 2.37
N GLU A 217 -11.34 -32.72 2.62
CA GLU A 217 -11.25 -34.18 2.39
C GLU A 217 -12.32 -34.95 3.17
N GLU A 218 -12.57 -34.58 4.44
CA GLU A 218 -13.62 -35.20 5.24
C GLU A 218 -15.03 -34.94 4.67
N MET A 219 -15.31 -33.72 4.22
CA MET A 219 -16.58 -33.37 3.56
C MET A 219 -16.76 -34.16 2.26
N GLU A 220 -15.73 -34.22 1.42
CA GLU A 220 -15.79 -34.98 0.16
C GLU A 220 -16.04 -36.47 0.40
N ARG A 221 -15.43 -37.04 1.45
CA ARG A 221 -15.67 -38.42 1.88
C ARG A 221 -17.13 -38.62 2.33
N LEU A 222 -17.70 -37.67 3.07
CA LEU A 222 -19.10 -37.73 3.52
C LEU A 222 -20.09 -37.55 2.37
N TRP A 223 -19.74 -36.75 1.36
CA TRP A 223 -20.55 -36.54 0.16
C TRP A 223 -20.40 -37.65 -0.87
N GLY A 224 -19.35 -38.46 -0.79
CA GLY A 224 -19.01 -39.45 -1.80
C GLY A 224 -18.46 -38.82 -3.09
N GLY A 225 -17.91 -37.60 -3.01
CA GLY A 225 -17.40 -36.84 -4.14
C GLY A 225 -17.12 -35.37 -3.79
N PRO A 226 -16.58 -34.58 -4.75
CA PRO A 226 -16.14 -33.21 -4.52
C PRO A 226 -17.29 -32.19 -4.34
N VAL A 227 -18.54 -32.63 -4.46
CA VAL A 227 -19.73 -31.76 -4.46
C VAL A 227 -20.73 -32.29 -3.43
N PRO A 228 -21.36 -31.40 -2.63
CA PRO A 228 -22.40 -31.79 -1.70
C PRO A 228 -23.59 -32.48 -2.40
N PRO A 229 -24.21 -33.48 -1.76
CA PRO A 229 -25.41 -34.13 -2.29
C PRO A 229 -26.57 -33.15 -2.38
N ALA A 230 -27.45 -33.35 -3.37
CA ALA A 230 -28.62 -32.50 -3.56
C ALA A 230 -29.51 -32.50 -2.30
N PRO A 231 -30.03 -31.32 -1.87
CA PRO A 231 -30.93 -31.24 -0.73
C PRO A 231 -32.21 -32.03 -1.05
N LYS A 232 -32.67 -32.85 -0.09
CA LYS A 232 -33.95 -33.54 -0.20
C LYS A 232 -35.09 -32.52 -0.05
N THR A 233 -35.96 -32.43 -1.05
CA THR A 233 -37.22 -31.66 -0.94
C THR A 233 -38.13 -32.33 0.09
N LEU A 234 -38.28 -31.69 1.26
CA LEU A 234 -39.04 -32.21 2.40
C LEU A 234 -40.54 -31.91 2.34
N ILE A 235 -40.99 -31.10 1.37
CA ILE A 235 -42.39 -30.73 1.19
C ILE A 235 -42.72 -30.92 -0.29
N GLU A 236 -43.49 -31.96 -0.59
CA GLU A 236 -44.16 -32.12 -1.88
C GLU A 236 -45.57 -31.52 -1.75
N GLU A 237 -45.87 -30.49 -2.55
CA GLU A 237 -47.24 -30.00 -2.66
C GLU A 237 -48.09 -31.08 -3.35
N LEU A 238 -49.15 -31.53 -2.68
CA LEU A 238 -50.08 -32.51 -3.24
C LEU A 238 -50.79 -31.90 -4.47
N PRO A 239 -50.93 -32.64 -5.59
CA PRO A 239 -51.68 -32.17 -6.74
C PRO A 239 -53.15 -31.96 -6.34
N GLY A 240 -53.64 -30.74 -6.55
CA GLY A 240 -55.04 -30.36 -6.35
C GLY A 240 -55.97 -30.83 -7.47
#